data_AF-A0AAN7QY39-F1
#
_entry.id   AF-A0AAN7QY39-F1
#
_cell.length_a   1.000
_cell.length_b   1.000
_cell.length_c   1.000
_cell.angle_alpha   90.00
_cell.angle_beta   90.00
_cell.angle_gamma   90.00
#
_symmetry.space_group_name_H-M   'P 1'
#
loop_
_entity.id
_entity.type
_entity.pdbx_description
1 polymer ?
#
loop_
_entity_poly.entity_id
_entity_poly.type
_entity_poly.pdbx_seq_one_letter_code
_entity_poly.pdbx_strand_id
1 'polypeptide(L)'
;MVRNVYGPVTAAKTIYEDEQAFLVIISLPFVDLQRVKVSWRNTLTHAIIKVSCTSTSGAPIIKRLNRTFKLTDPSSEHCPPGEFVREIPLSTRIPEDANIEAYYDGPGSVLEIMVP
;
A
#
# COMPACT_ATOMS: atom_id res chain seq x y z
N MET A 1 16.07 12.75 18.54
CA MET A 1 14.97 11.80 18.82
C MET A 1 14.60 11.14 17.51
N VAL A 2 14.87 9.84 17.35
CA VAL A 2 14.36 9.09 16.20
C VAL A 2 12.93 8.72 16.55
N ARG A 3 11.94 9.31 15.85
CA ARG A 3 10.56 8.84 15.95
C ARG A 3 10.54 7.45 15.37
N ASN A 4 10.44 6.44 16.22
CA ASN A 4 10.14 5.07 15.81
C ASN A 4 8.72 5.03 15.25
N VAL A 5 8.57 5.38 13.97
CA VAL A 5 7.30 5.26 13.25
C VAL A 5 7.20 3.84 12.73
N TYR A 6 6.76 2.93 13.60
CA TYR A 6 6.35 1.59 13.20
C TYR A 6 4.92 1.70 12.66
N GLY A 7 4.79 2.10 11.39
CA GLY A 7 3.55 1.84 10.66
C GLY A 7 3.35 0.34 10.51
N PRO A 8 2.12 -0.13 10.27
CA PRO A 8 1.92 -1.51 9.84
C PRO A 8 2.84 -1.81 8.65
N VAL A 9 3.51 -2.97 8.66
CA VAL A 9 4.42 -3.39 7.58
C VAL A 9 3.68 -3.33 6.23
N THR A 10 2.38 -3.63 6.24
CA THR A 10 1.46 -3.37 5.14
C THR A 10 1.04 -1.90 5.11
N ALA A 11 1.22 -1.27 3.95
CA ALA A 11 0.97 0.13 3.64
C ALA A 11 1.89 1.15 4.35
N ALA A 12 3.06 0.69 4.79
CA ALA A 12 4.20 1.57 5.01
C ALA A 12 4.53 2.31 3.71
N LYS A 13 4.80 3.62 3.80
CA LYS A 13 4.99 4.47 2.62
C LYS A 13 6.16 5.41 2.76
N THR A 14 6.75 5.74 1.62
CA THR A 14 7.69 6.84 1.41
C THR A 14 7.19 7.69 0.26
N ILE A 15 7.38 9.00 0.35
CA ILE A 15 7.01 9.95 -0.71
C ILE A 15 8.28 10.70 -1.10
N TYR A 16 8.58 10.69 -2.39
CA TYR A 16 9.58 11.53 -3.03
C TYR A 16 8.88 12.57 -3.90
N GLU A 17 9.54 13.70 -4.12
CA GLU A 17 9.04 14.81 -4.92
C GLU A 17 10.23 15.34 -5.74
N ASP A 18 10.00 15.58 -7.02
CA ASP A 18 10.90 16.37 -7.87
C ASP A 18 10.13 17.56 -8.47
N GLU A 19 10.72 18.23 -9.47
CA GLU A 19 10.10 19.41 -10.09
C GLU A 19 8.84 19.09 -10.92
N GLN A 20 8.58 17.82 -11.22
CA GLN A 20 7.54 17.37 -12.16
C GLN A 20 6.50 16.46 -11.52
N ALA A 21 6.84 15.70 -10.49
CA ALA A 21 5.97 14.65 -9.95
C ALA A 21 6.28 14.27 -8.50
N PHE A 22 5.31 13.60 -7.88
CA PHE A 22 5.53 12.78 -6.69
C PHE A 22 5.72 11.31 -7.08
N LEU A 23 6.65 10.64 -6.40
CA LEU A 23 6.76 9.19 -6.39
C LEU A 23 6.37 8.68 -5.00
N VAL A 24 5.24 7.98 -4.93
CA VAL A 24 4.80 7.30 -3.71
C VAL A 24 5.19 5.84 -3.79
N ILE A 25 6.04 5.39 -2.88
CA ILE A 25 6.42 3.99 -2.73
C ILE A 25 5.66 3.43 -1.52
N ILE A 26 4.89 2.36 -1.72
CA ILE A 26 4.10 1.71 -0.66
C ILE A 26 4.37 0.21 -0.60
N SER A 27 4.73 -0.29 0.60
CA SER A 27 4.92 -1.72 0.83
C SER A 27 3.58 -2.42 1.01
N LEU A 28 3.30 -3.46 0.22
CA LEU A 28 2.07 -4.26 0.25
C LEU A 28 2.39 -5.77 0.37
N PRO A 29 3.08 -6.23 1.43
CA PRO A 29 3.30 -7.65 1.63
C PRO A 29 1.99 -8.39 1.89
N PHE A 30 1.90 -9.62 1.39
CA PHE A 30 0.79 -10.55 1.61
C PHE A 30 -0.59 -10.00 1.21
N VAL A 31 -0.67 -9.14 0.20
CA VAL A 31 -1.95 -8.68 -0.34
C VAL A 31 -2.36 -9.49 -1.57
N ASP A 32 -3.67 -9.57 -1.82
CA ASP A 32 -4.19 -10.00 -3.11
C ASP A 32 -3.97 -8.89 -4.14
N LEU A 33 -2.93 -9.06 -4.98
CA LEU A 33 -2.53 -8.08 -6.00
C LEU A 33 -3.67 -7.78 -6.99
N GLN A 34 -4.57 -8.74 -7.27
CA GLN A 34 -5.70 -8.53 -8.19
C GLN A 34 -6.76 -7.58 -7.62
N ARG A 35 -6.77 -7.39 -6.30
CA ARG A 35 -7.76 -6.56 -5.59
C ARG A 35 -7.22 -5.20 -5.19
N VAL A 36 -5.97 -4.90 -5.50
CA VAL A 36 -5.41 -3.58 -5.22
C VAL A 36 -6.01 -2.56 -6.17
N LYS A 37 -6.46 -1.44 -5.62
CA LYS A 37 -6.97 -0.30 -6.38
C LYS A 37 -6.31 0.96 -5.89
N VAL A 38 -5.85 1.77 -6.83
CA VAL A 38 -5.37 3.12 -6.59
C VAL A 38 -6.41 4.08 -7.13
N SER A 39 -6.81 5.04 -6.31
CA SER A 39 -7.68 6.14 -6.68
C SER A 39 -7.16 7.42 -6.04
N TRP A 40 -7.64 8.57 -6.50
CA TRP A 40 -7.22 9.83 -5.94
C TRP A 40 -8.36 10.82 -5.93
N ARG A 41 -8.22 11.85 -5.10
CA ARG A 41 -9.12 13.00 -5.08
C ARG A 41 -8.36 14.24 -4.64
N ASN A 42 -8.78 15.39 -5.14
CA ASN A 42 -8.36 16.68 -4.58
C ASN A 42 -9.27 17.11 -3.43
N THR A 43 -8.66 17.78 -2.47
CA THR A 43 -9.33 18.70 -1.54
C THR A 43 -9.14 20.13 -2.05
N LEU A 44 -9.52 21.14 -1.23
CA LEU A 44 -9.30 22.54 -1.57
C LEU A 44 -7.82 22.89 -1.76
N THR A 45 -6.91 22.24 -1.03
CA THR A 45 -5.49 22.64 -0.96
C THR A 45 -4.50 21.55 -1.34
N HIS A 46 -4.91 20.28 -1.32
CA HIS A 46 -4.00 19.16 -1.54
C HIS A 46 -4.72 17.94 -2.12
N ALA A 47 -3.97 17.02 -2.72
CA ALA A 47 -4.46 15.74 -3.17
C ALA A 47 -4.33 14.65 -2.12
N ILE A 48 -5.19 13.64 -2.22
CA ILE A 48 -5.16 12.42 -1.42
C ILE A 48 -5.15 11.22 -2.36
N ILE A 49 -4.08 10.43 -2.31
CA ILE A 49 -4.04 9.10 -2.92
C ILE A 49 -4.67 8.10 -1.96
N LYS A 50 -5.58 7.28 -2.48
CA LYS A 50 -6.26 6.21 -1.76
C LYS A 50 -5.90 4.86 -2.37
N VAL A 51 -5.27 4.02 -1.57
CA VAL A 51 -4.93 2.63 -1.92
C VAL A 51 -5.87 1.72 -1.13
N SER A 52 -6.63 0.87 -1.82
CA SER A 52 -7.42 -0.18 -1.18
C SER A 52 -6.92 -1.56 -1.62
N CYS A 53 -6.80 -2.50 -0.69
CA CYS A 53 -6.34 -3.86 -0.96
C CYS A 53 -6.96 -4.87 0.01
N THR A 54 -6.75 -6.16 -0.24
CA THR A 54 -7.14 -7.23 0.68
C THR A 54 -5.90 -7.93 1.22
N SER A 55 -5.69 -7.86 2.54
CA SER A 55 -4.66 -8.64 3.23
C SER A 55 -5.05 -10.11 3.25
N THR A 56 -4.11 -10.97 2.85
CA THR A 56 -4.21 -12.44 2.92
C THR A 56 -3.39 -13.03 4.07
N SER A 57 -2.71 -12.16 4.84
CA SER A 57 -1.93 -12.55 6.00
C SER A 57 -2.81 -13.02 7.16
N GLY A 58 -2.24 -13.78 8.10
CA GLY A 58 -2.95 -14.24 9.30
C GLY A 58 -4.08 -15.24 9.02
N ALA A 59 -4.15 -15.81 7.80
CA ALA A 59 -5.09 -16.87 7.49
C ALA A 59 -4.86 -18.08 8.43
N PRO A 60 -5.92 -18.61 9.09
CA PRO A 60 -5.76 -19.70 10.05
C PRO A 60 -5.12 -20.96 9.46
N ILE A 61 -5.33 -21.19 8.15
CA ILE A 61 -4.81 -22.32 7.40
C ILE A 61 -4.33 -21.82 6.04
N ILE A 62 -3.09 -22.19 5.66
CA ILE A 62 -2.54 -21.92 4.33
C ILE A 62 -2.10 -23.20 3.64
N LYS A 63 -2.14 -23.22 2.30
CA LYS A 63 -1.60 -24.29 1.48
C LYS A 63 -0.37 -23.81 0.70
N ARG A 64 0.75 -24.50 0.82
CA ARG A 64 2.00 -24.21 0.08
C ARG A 64 2.68 -25.52 -0.28
N LEU A 65 3.13 -25.65 -1.54
CA LEU A 65 3.84 -26.84 -2.02
C LEU A 65 3.11 -28.15 -1.70
N ASN A 66 1.79 -28.19 -1.96
CA ASN A 66 0.89 -29.32 -1.63
C ASN A 66 0.82 -29.71 -0.14
N ARG A 67 1.30 -28.85 0.77
CA ARG A 67 1.20 -29.03 2.22
C ARG A 67 0.25 -28.01 2.83
N THR A 68 -0.40 -28.40 3.92
CA THR A 68 -1.30 -27.55 4.71
C THR A 68 -0.59 -27.14 6.00
N PHE A 69 -0.56 -25.84 6.29
CA PHE A 69 0.01 -25.28 7.51
C PHE A 69 -1.10 -24.59 8.31
N LYS A 70 -1.03 -24.67 9.64
CA LYS A 70 -1.94 -23.97 10.55
C LYS A 70 -1.17 -22.83 11.22
N LEU A 71 -1.82 -21.68 11.39
CA LEU A 71 -1.26 -20.58 12.16
C LEU A 71 -1.15 -20.99 13.64
N THR A 72 0.06 -20.97 14.19
CA THR A 72 0.32 -21.29 15.59
C THR A 72 0.74 -20.07 16.41
N ASP A 73 1.09 -18.97 15.75
CA ASP A 73 1.47 -17.71 16.38
C ASP A 73 0.22 -16.92 16.80
N PRO A 74 -0.03 -16.73 18.12
CA PRO A 74 -1.18 -15.97 18.62
C PRO A 74 -1.02 -14.46 18.45
N SER A 75 0.17 -13.97 18.11
CA SER A 75 0.54 -12.55 18.09
C SER A 75 1.27 -12.18 16.79
N SER A 76 0.72 -12.59 15.65
CA SER A 76 1.32 -12.30 14.34
C SER A 76 1.51 -10.80 14.11
N GLU A 77 2.71 -10.42 13.67
CA GLU A 77 3.11 -9.02 13.45
C GLU A 77 2.54 -8.42 12.15
N HIS A 78 2.03 -9.28 11.26
CA HIS A 78 1.50 -8.84 9.98
C HIS A 78 0.07 -8.31 10.09
N CYS A 79 -0.35 -7.52 9.10
CA CYS A 79 -1.71 -7.01 9.02
C CYS A 79 -2.73 -8.17 9.05
N PRO A 80 -3.81 -8.08 9.86
CA PRO A 80 -4.86 -9.08 9.89
C PRO A 80 -5.47 -9.33 8.49
N PRO A 81 -6.11 -10.49 8.27
CA PRO A 81 -6.80 -10.76 7.00
C PRO A 81 -8.01 -9.83 6.85
N GLY A 82 -8.26 -9.37 5.62
CA GLY A 82 -9.44 -8.54 5.31
C GLY A 82 -9.13 -7.33 4.44
N GLU A 83 -10.16 -6.48 4.26
CA GLU A 83 -10.03 -5.25 3.49
C GLU A 83 -9.26 -4.19 4.25
N PHE A 84 -8.40 -3.49 3.53
CA PHE A 84 -7.54 -2.45 4.06
C PHE A 84 -7.54 -1.25 3.12
N VAL A 85 -7.55 -0.05 3.70
CA VAL A 85 -7.53 1.21 2.97
C VAL A 85 -6.47 2.13 3.57
N ARG A 86 -5.65 2.73 2.72
CA ARG A 86 -4.67 3.75 3.08
C ARG A 86 -4.96 5.03 2.33
N GLU A 87 -5.07 6.13 3.07
CA GLU A 87 -5.05 7.48 2.51
C GLU A 87 -3.67 8.11 2.70
N ILE A 88 -3.18 8.76 1.65
CA ILE A 88 -1.84 9.33 1.53
C ILE A 88 -2.02 10.77 1.04
N PRO A 89 -1.92 11.77 1.92
CA PRO A 89 -1.96 13.16 1.50
C PRO A 89 -0.66 13.52 0.77
N LEU A 90 -0.78 14.26 -0.33
CA LEU A 90 0.32 14.96 -0.99
C LEU A 90 0.32 16.43 -0.56
N SER A 91 1.40 17.16 -0.81
CA SER A 91 1.52 18.57 -0.42
C SER A 91 0.72 19.50 -1.33
N THR A 92 0.48 19.10 -2.57
CA THR A 92 -0.18 19.92 -3.60
C THR A 92 -1.35 19.17 -4.24
N ARG A 93 -2.13 19.88 -5.06
CA ARG A 93 -3.23 19.30 -5.84
C ARG A 93 -2.68 18.66 -7.11
N ILE A 94 -3.36 17.61 -7.57
CA ILE A 94 -3.10 16.95 -8.86
C ILE A 94 -3.94 17.64 -9.94
N PRO A 95 -3.41 17.94 -11.14
CA PRO A 95 -4.20 18.47 -12.25
C PRO A 95 -5.41 17.56 -12.58
N GLU A 96 -6.56 18.14 -12.96
CA GLU A 96 -7.81 17.37 -13.13
C GLU A 96 -7.76 16.36 -14.27
N ASP A 97 -6.90 16.61 -15.26
CA ASP A 97 -6.65 15.79 -16.44
C ASP A 97 -5.39 14.90 -16.31
N ALA A 98 -4.71 14.93 -15.15
CA ALA A 98 -3.52 14.13 -14.92
C ALA A 98 -3.85 12.63 -14.84
N ASN A 99 -2.98 11.83 -15.45
CA ASN A 99 -3.01 10.38 -15.33
C ASN A 99 -2.00 9.94 -14.26
N ILE A 100 -2.46 9.14 -13.29
CA ILE A 100 -1.61 8.53 -12.28
C ILE A 100 -1.25 7.12 -12.75
N GLU A 101 0.02 6.78 -12.65
CA GLU A 101 0.52 5.47 -13.05
C GLU A 101 0.95 4.69 -11.82
N ALA A 102 0.62 3.39 -11.76
CA ALA A 102 0.94 2.55 -10.63
C ALA A 102 1.55 1.22 -11.08
N TYR A 103 2.68 0.84 -10.49
CA TYR A 103 3.50 -0.29 -10.90
C TYR A 103 3.88 -1.18 -9.72
N TYR A 104 3.88 -2.49 -9.94
CA TYR A 104 4.47 -3.43 -8.99
C TYR A 104 5.94 -3.66 -9.32
N ASP A 105 6.78 -3.75 -8.29
CA ASP A 105 8.23 -3.96 -8.41
C ASP A 105 8.65 -5.36 -8.93
N GLY A 106 7.71 -6.17 -9.43
CA GLY A 106 7.96 -7.54 -9.89
C GLY A 106 7.73 -8.57 -8.78
N PRO A 107 8.71 -8.86 -7.88
CA PRO A 107 8.52 -9.77 -6.74
C PRO A 107 7.37 -9.36 -5.79
N GLY A 108 6.80 -8.16 -5.95
CA GLY A 108 5.40 -7.88 -5.64
C GLY A 108 5.14 -7.52 -4.19
N SER A 109 6.14 -6.95 -3.52
CA SER A 109 5.98 -6.42 -2.16
C SER A 109 5.88 -4.91 -2.12
N VAL A 110 6.14 -4.24 -3.25
CA VAL A 110 6.09 -2.78 -3.37
C VAL A 110 5.19 -2.39 -4.53
N LEU A 111 4.39 -1.37 -4.29
CA LEU A 111 3.65 -0.63 -5.30
C LEU A 111 4.26 0.77 -5.39
N GLU A 112 4.63 1.18 -6.59
CA GLU A 112 5.09 2.53 -6.91
C GLU A 112 3.95 3.27 -7.59
N ILE A 113 3.70 4.51 -7.20
CA ILE A 113 2.63 5.35 -7.75
C ILE A 113 3.28 6.67 -8.17
N MET A 114 3.31 6.93 -9.47
CA MET A 114 3.74 8.21 -10.03
C MET A 114 2.56 9.15 -10.17
N VAL A 115 2.70 10.34 -9.60
CA VAL A 115 1.64 11.35 -9.53
C VAL A 115 2.16 12.66 -10.12
N PRO A 116 1.60 13.13 -11.24
CA PRO A 116 1.94 14.43 -11.84
C PRO A 116 1.50 15.64 -10.99
#